data_AF-A0A182YG37-F1
#
_entry.id   AF-A0A182YG37-F1
#
_cell.length_a   1.000
_cell.length_b   1.000
_cell.length_c   1.000
_cell.angle_alpha   90.00
_cell.angle_beta   90.00
_cell.angle_gamma   90.00
#
_symmetry.space_group_name_H-M   'P 1'
#
loop_
_entity.id
_entity.type
_entity.pdbx_description
1 polymer ?
#
loop_
_entity_poly.entity_id
_entity_poly.type
_entity_poly.pdbx_seq_one_letter_code
_entity_poly.pdbx_strand_id
1 'polypeptide(L)'
;MMNDSKITSTEAPGLHHQLPMLMSDGTMSNSSWSDLLNYTFENEALYHVNTSTIERIVSMMVPVFFGFIGLAGLLGNGLVVLVVAANQSMRSTTNLLIINLAAADLLFVVFCVPFTAVDYVLPEWPFGEYWCKFVQYMIVVTAHASAYTLVLMSLDRFLAVVHPITSMSIRTERNASIAICLTWFVILTTAIPVAISHGVLFYPRQGGYYTACLFLHNEGYSLVAFHVSNSVYFIHSFI
;
A
#
# COMPACT_ATOMS: atom_id res chain seq x y z
N MET A 1 -44.83 -32.78 11.09
CA MET A 1 -45.02 -31.59 10.24
C MET A 1 -44.04 -30.54 10.77
N MET A 2 -42.75 -30.50 10.37
CA MET A 2 -42.18 -30.09 9.05
C MET A 2 -42.87 -28.81 8.57
N ASN A 3 -42.21 -27.66 8.36
CA ASN A 3 -40.98 -27.34 7.62
C ASN A 3 -40.65 -25.85 7.88
N ASP A 4 -39.52 -25.19 7.58
CA ASP A 4 -38.18 -25.55 7.10
C ASP A 4 -37.31 -24.29 7.29
N SER A 5 -36.03 -24.49 7.61
CA SER A 5 -34.99 -23.47 7.77
C SER A 5 -34.37 -23.06 6.44
N LYS A 6 -34.36 -21.75 6.12
CA LYS A 6 -33.57 -21.17 5.03
C LYS A 6 -32.30 -20.53 5.62
N ILE A 7 -31.20 -21.28 5.62
CA ILE A 7 -29.86 -20.74 5.82
C ILE A 7 -29.29 -20.50 4.43
N THR A 8 -29.18 -19.24 4.05
CA THR A 8 -28.51 -18.81 2.83
C THR A 8 -27.01 -18.81 3.10
N SER A 9 -26.33 -19.88 2.69
CA SER A 9 -24.86 -19.97 2.67
C SER A 9 -24.32 -19.04 1.58
N THR A 10 -23.58 -18.02 2.00
CA THR A 10 -22.78 -17.16 1.12
C THR A 10 -21.62 -17.98 0.56
N GLU A 11 -21.59 -18.13 -0.76
CA GLU A 11 -20.54 -18.80 -1.53
C GLU A 11 -19.19 -18.07 -1.35
N ALA A 12 -18.16 -18.82 -0.94
CA ALA A 12 -16.77 -18.38 -1.07
C ALA A 12 -16.26 -18.72 -2.48
N PRO A 13 -15.59 -17.79 -3.19
CA PRO A 13 -15.13 -18.03 -4.54
C PRO A 13 -13.80 -18.80 -4.52
N GLY A 14 -13.77 -19.97 -5.17
CA GLY A 14 -12.52 -20.61 -5.57
C GLY A 14 -12.20 -21.95 -4.90
N LEU A 15 -13.04 -22.98 -5.13
CA LEU A 15 -12.59 -24.37 -4.97
C LEU A 15 -13.28 -25.33 -5.95
N HIS A 16 -13.50 -24.91 -7.20
CA HIS A 16 -14.12 -25.75 -8.23
C HIS A 16 -13.12 -26.44 -9.18
N HIS A 17 -11.80 -26.30 -8.94
CA HIS A 17 -10.79 -26.71 -9.91
C HIS A 17 -9.78 -27.74 -9.38
N GLN A 18 -10.24 -28.80 -8.70
CA GLN A 18 -9.52 -30.08 -8.67
C GLN A 18 -10.41 -31.21 -8.13
N LEU A 19 -11.47 -31.54 -8.86
CA LEU A 19 -12.04 -32.89 -8.81
C LEU A 19 -11.22 -33.73 -9.80
N PRO A 20 -10.47 -34.76 -9.36
CA PRO A 20 -10.02 -35.78 -10.28
C PRO A 20 -11.28 -36.42 -10.90
N MET A 21 -11.36 -36.37 -12.23
CA MET A 21 -12.40 -37.04 -13.01
C MET A 21 -12.34 -38.56 -12.77
N LEU A 22 -13.14 -39.06 -11.84
CA LEU A 22 -13.54 -40.47 -11.77
C LEU A 22 -15.07 -40.53 -11.68
N MET A 23 -15.71 -40.16 -12.78
CA MET A 23 -17.09 -40.56 -13.05
C MET A 23 -17.02 -41.66 -14.12
N SER A 24 -16.68 -42.88 -13.68
CA SER A 24 -16.85 -44.09 -14.46
C SER A 24 -17.29 -45.19 -13.51
N ASP A 25 -18.54 -45.62 -13.69
CA ASP A 25 -19.30 -46.60 -12.91
C ASP A 25 -19.64 -46.24 -11.45
N GLY A 26 -20.92 -45.95 -11.25
CA GLY A 26 -21.50 -45.70 -9.93
C GLY A 26 -21.49 -46.95 -9.06
N THR A 27 -20.44 -47.13 -8.26
CA THR A 27 -20.48 -47.56 -6.85
C THR A 27 -19.06 -47.38 -6.27
N MET A 28 -18.81 -46.24 -5.63
CA MET A 28 -17.55 -46.03 -4.92
C MET A 28 -17.55 -46.88 -3.64
N SER A 29 -16.50 -47.67 -3.41
CA SER A 29 -16.37 -48.50 -2.22
C SER A 29 -16.17 -47.65 -0.95
N ASN A 30 -16.62 -48.13 0.22
CA ASN A 30 -16.49 -47.41 1.49
C ASN A 30 -15.04 -47.02 1.84
N SER A 31 -14.05 -47.83 1.44
CA SER A 31 -12.63 -47.51 1.62
C SER A 31 -12.20 -46.32 0.76
N SER A 32 -12.72 -46.21 -0.46
CA SER A 32 -12.42 -45.06 -1.33
C SER A 32 -13.03 -43.77 -0.80
N TRP A 33 -14.18 -43.82 -0.11
CA TRP A 33 -14.76 -42.65 0.57
C TRP A 33 -13.93 -42.22 1.79
N SER A 34 -13.46 -43.15 2.60
CA SER A 34 -12.61 -42.81 3.76
C SER A 34 -11.28 -42.18 3.34
N ASP A 35 -10.69 -42.65 2.24
CA ASP A 35 -9.42 -42.14 1.73
C ASP A 35 -9.57 -40.70 1.20
N LEU A 36 -10.66 -40.40 0.48
CA LEU A 36 -10.96 -39.04 0.03
C LEU A 36 -11.25 -38.10 1.21
N LEU A 37 -12.03 -38.55 2.20
CA LEU A 37 -12.31 -37.75 3.40
C LEU A 37 -11.04 -37.45 4.21
N ASN A 38 -10.15 -38.44 4.36
CA ASN A 38 -8.87 -38.25 5.03
C ASN A 38 -7.98 -37.27 4.24
N TYR A 39 -7.91 -37.42 2.91
CA TYR A 39 -7.16 -36.51 2.05
C TYR A 39 -7.69 -35.07 2.12
N THR A 40 -9.01 -34.85 2.07
CA THR A 40 -9.58 -33.51 2.20
C THR A 40 -9.31 -32.90 3.57
N PHE A 41 -9.46 -33.69 4.63
CA PHE A 41 -9.21 -33.24 6.01
C PHE A 41 -7.74 -32.88 6.25
N GLU A 42 -6.81 -33.70 5.76
CA GLU A 42 -5.36 -33.43 5.85
C GLU A 42 -4.98 -32.16 5.08
N ASN A 43 -5.55 -31.92 3.90
CA ASN A 43 -5.28 -30.69 3.14
C ASN A 43 -5.86 -29.44 3.81
N GLU A 44 -7.07 -29.50 4.37
CA GLU A 44 -7.64 -28.38 5.14
C GLU A 44 -6.82 -28.08 6.40
N ALA A 45 -6.42 -29.12 7.14
CA ALA A 45 -5.57 -28.99 8.31
C ALA A 45 -4.19 -28.43 7.95
N LEU A 46 -3.57 -28.92 6.88
CA LEU A 46 -2.28 -28.43 6.39
C LEU A 46 -2.38 -26.99 5.90
N TYR A 47 -3.46 -26.60 5.21
CA TYR A 47 -3.71 -25.23 4.79
C TYR A 47 -3.86 -24.29 6.00
N HIS A 48 -4.61 -24.70 7.03
CA HIS A 48 -4.75 -23.93 8.26
C HIS A 48 -3.43 -23.82 9.05
N VAL A 49 -2.64 -24.90 9.14
CA VAL A 49 -1.34 -24.91 9.81
C VAL A 49 -0.33 -24.04 9.06
N ASN A 50 -0.28 -24.11 7.73
CA ASN A 50 0.59 -23.26 6.91
C ASN A 50 0.20 -21.79 7.05
N THR A 51 -1.09 -21.47 6.99
CA THR A 51 -1.58 -20.08 7.12
C THR A 51 -1.24 -19.52 8.51
N SER A 52 -1.50 -20.27 9.59
CA SER A 52 -1.18 -19.82 10.96
C SER A 52 0.32 -19.70 11.23
N THR A 53 1.15 -20.56 10.62
CA THR A 53 2.60 -20.46 10.70
C THR A 53 3.10 -19.21 9.96
N ILE A 54 2.58 -18.96 8.76
CA ILE A 54 2.89 -17.75 7.98
C ILE A 54 2.46 -16.50 8.75
N GLU A 55 1.24 -16.46 9.31
CA GLU A 55 0.75 -15.34 10.13
C GLU A 55 1.69 -15.05 11.31
N ARG A 56 2.15 -16.09 12.03
CA ARG A 56 3.10 -15.93 13.15
C ARG A 56 4.45 -15.39 12.69
N ILE A 57 4.99 -15.90 11.58
CA ILE A 57 6.26 -15.44 11.02
C ILE A 57 6.13 -13.97 10.59
N VAL A 58 5.07 -13.63 9.86
CA VAL A 58 4.80 -12.27 9.39
C VAL A 58 4.64 -11.32 10.58
N SER A 59 3.84 -11.70 11.59
CA SER A 59 3.60 -10.91 12.80
C SER A 59 4.88 -10.61 13.61
N MET A 60 5.88 -11.50 13.58
CA MET A 60 7.18 -11.25 14.23
C MET A 60 8.16 -10.47 13.34
N MET A 61 8.27 -10.84 12.06
CA MET A 61 9.28 -10.28 11.16
C MET A 61 8.93 -8.86 10.74
N VAL A 62 7.66 -8.59 10.44
CA VAL A 62 7.21 -7.31 9.91
C VAL A 62 7.49 -6.15 10.89
N PRO A 63 7.13 -6.20 12.17
CA PRO A 63 7.41 -5.09 13.10
C PRO A 63 8.89 -4.83 13.28
N VAL A 64 9.74 -5.85 13.21
CA VAL A 64 11.19 -5.71 13.29
C VAL A 64 11.71 -4.93 12.08
N PHE A 65 11.28 -5.29 10.87
CA PHE A 65 11.65 -4.55 9.66
C PHE A 65 11.10 -3.13 9.63
N PHE A 66 9.82 -2.95 9.98
CA PHE A 66 9.20 -1.63 10.04
C PHE A 66 9.83 -0.76 11.13
N GLY A 67 10.23 -1.34 12.26
CA GLY A 67 10.98 -0.66 13.31
C GLY A 67 12.36 -0.20 12.85
N PHE A 68 13.09 -1.04 12.11
CA PHE A 68 14.38 -0.67 11.52
C PHE A 68 14.22 0.43 10.46
N ILE A 69 13.25 0.29 9.55
CA ILE A 69 12.94 1.31 8.53
C ILE A 69 12.54 2.62 9.20
N GLY A 70 11.71 2.56 10.25
CA GLY A 70 11.29 3.73 11.00
C GLY A 70 12.44 4.44 11.69
N LEU A 71 13.31 3.70 12.38
CA LEU A 71 14.48 4.27 13.04
C LEU A 71 15.48 4.86 12.04
N ALA A 72 15.83 4.10 11.00
CA ALA A 72 16.74 4.55 9.96
C ALA A 72 16.18 5.76 9.21
N GLY A 73 14.88 5.76 8.92
CA GLY A 73 14.19 6.85 8.24
C GLY A 73 14.12 8.12 9.09
N LEU A 74 13.78 8.03 10.37
CA LEU A 74 13.77 9.18 11.29
C LEU A 74 15.17 9.76 11.48
N LEU A 75 16.16 8.92 11.77
CA LEU A 75 17.53 9.37 12.00
C LEU A 75 18.17 9.90 10.72
N GLY A 76 18.02 9.18 9.60
CA GLY A 76 18.59 9.53 8.31
C GLY A 76 18.01 10.83 7.76
N ASN A 77 16.68 10.88 7.58
CA ASN A 77 16.03 12.07 7.02
C ASN A 77 16.05 13.24 8.01
N GLY A 78 15.99 12.99 9.32
CA GLY A 78 16.18 14.01 10.34
C GLY A 78 17.57 14.64 10.27
N LEU A 79 18.62 13.83 10.13
CA LEU A 79 19.99 14.31 9.95
C LEU A 79 20.14 15.13 8.66
N VAL A 80 19.53 14.70 7.56
CA VAL A 80 19.51 15.45 6.29
C VAL A 80 18.91 16.84 6.50
N VAL A 81 17.75 16.94 7.14
CA VAL A 81 17.11 18.23 7.45
C VAL A 81 18.03 19.09 8.32
N LEU A 82 18.63 18.52 9.37
CA LEU A 82 19.55 19.24 10.26
C LEU A 82 20.78 19.78 9.51
N VAL A 83 21.43 18.95 8.69
CA VAL A 83 22.64 19.34 7.93
C VAL A 83 22.33 20.43 6.92
N VAL A 84 21.21 20.34 6.21
CA VAL A 84 20.80 21.37 5.24
C VAL A 84 20.39 22.66 5.94
N ALA A 85 19.69 22.57 7.07
CA ALA A 85 19.32 23.74 7.88
C ALA A 85 20.56 24.44 8.48
N ALA A 86 21.56 23.68 8.93
CA ALA A 86 22.82 24.22 9.46
C ALA A 86 23.67 24.89 8.37
N ASN A 87 23.62 24.40 7.12
CA ASN A 87 24.38 24.93 5.99
C ASN A 87 23.52 25.81 5.07
N GLN A 88 22.85 26.80 5.67
CA GLN A 88 21.91 27.70 4.98
C GLN A 88 22.58 28.68 4.00
N SER A 89 23.91 28.81 4.02
CA SER A 89 24.68 29.70 3.11
C SER A 89 24.65 29.25 1.64
N MET A 90 24.14 28.05 1.34
CA MET A 90 23.99 27.50 0.00
C MET A 90 22.52 27.28 -0.36
N ARG A 91 21.63 28.28 -0.18
CA ARG A 91 20.23 28.15 -0.65
C ARG A 91 20.22 27.96 -2.17
N SER A 92 20.11 26.70 -2.58
CA SER A 92 20.12 26.27 -3.97
C SER A 92 18.87 25.43 -4.20
N THR A 93 18.41 25.39 -5.44
CA THR A 93 17.30 24.54 -5.88
C THR A 93 17.45 23.09 -5.38
N THR A 94 18.67 22.56 -5.39
CA THR A 94 18.94 21.21 -4.90
C THR A 94 18.67 21.06 -3.40
N ASN A 95 19.03 22.04 -2.57
CA ASN A 95 18.78 21.97 -1.13
C ASN A 95 17.29 21.98 -0.80
N LEU A 96 16.46 22.69 -1.59
CA LEU A 96 15.00 22.64 -1.48
C LEU A 96 14.46 21.25 -1.83
N LEU A 97 14.96 20.63 -2.90
CA LEU A 97 14.56 19.26 -3.27
C LEU A 97 14.99 18.24 -2.21
N ILE A 98 16.16 18.40 -1.60
CA ILE A 98 16.65 17.53 -0.51
C ILE A 98 15.72 17.63 0.71
N ILE A 99 15.33 18.84 1.10
CA ILE A 99 14.39 19.03 2.22
C ILE A 99 13.01 18.45 1.86
N ASN A 100 12.54 18.63 0.62
CA ASN A 100 11.25 18.08 0.19
C ASN A 100 11.23 16.55 0.25
N LEU A 101 12.31 15.90 -0.20
CA LEU A 101 12.47 14.44 -0.11
C LEU A 101 12.46 13.98 1.34
N ALA A 102 13.27 14.62 2.19
CA ALA A 102 13.33 14.28 3.61
C ALA A 102 11.98 14.49 4.31
N ALA A 103 11.22 15.53 3.94
CA ALA A 103 9.88 15.75 4.45
C ALA A 103 8.90 14.64 4.03
N ALA A 104 8.91 14.23 2.76
CA ALA A 104 8.07 13.13 2.27
C ALA A 104 8.38 11.81 2.99
N ASP A 105 9.66 11.49 3.18
CA ASP A 105 10.08 10.27 3.86
C ASP A 105 9.76 10.31 5.36
N LEU A 106 9.92 11.46 6.03
CA LEU A 106 9.50 11.63 7.43
C LEU A 106 7.98 11.49 7.59
N LEU A 107 7.18 12.02 6.66
CA LEU A 107 5.72 11.83 6.66
C LEU A 107 5.36 10.34 6.53
N PHE A 108 6.02 9.61 5.63
CA PHE A 108 5.81 8.16 5.47
C PHE A 108 6.14 7.42 6.77
N VAL A 109 7.29 7.71 7.36
CA VAL A 109 7.75 7.02 8.58
C VAL A 109 6.87 7.34 9.79
N VAL A 110 6.41 8.57 9.95
CA VAL A 110 5.59 8.97 11.11
C VAL A 110 4.15 8.49 10.98
N PHE A 111 3.55 8.60 9.79
CA PHE A 111 2.11 8.38 9.60
C PHE A 111 1.75 7.04 8.96
N CYS A 112 2.66 6.36 8.28
CA CYS A 112 2.35 5.11 7.59
C CYS A 112 2.93 3.91 8.33
N VAL A 113 4.25 3.93 8.59
CA VAL A 113 4.98 2.79 9.18
C VAL A 113 4.36 2.25 10.48
N PRO A 114 4.05 3.04 11.52
CA PRO A 114 3.53 2.49 12.77
C PRO A 114 2.11 1.92 12.63
N PHE A 115 1.27 2.53 11.80
CA PHE A 115 -0.11 2.07 11.58
C PHE A 115 -0.15 0.81 10.73
N THR A 116 0.68 0.74 9.70
CA THR A 116 0.86 -0.48 8.90
C THR A 116 1.45 -1.60 9.76
N ALA A 117 2.42 -1.31 10.63
CA ALA A 117 2.96 -2.32 11.55
C ALA A 117 1.88 -2.88 12.49
N VAL A 118 0.98 -2.02 13.00
CA VAL A 118 -0.17 -2.46 13.81
C VAL A 118 -1.10 -3.37 13.01
N ASP A 119 -1.41 -3.03 11.76
CA ASP A 119 -2.26 -3.85 10.87
C ASP A 119 -1.69 -5.26 10.63
N TYR A 120 -0.37 -5.41 10.61
CA TYR A 120 0.28 -6.72 10.48
C TYR A 120 0.40 -7.50 11.79
N VAL A 121 0.33 -6.83 12.95
CA VAL A 121 0.48 -7.48 14.26
C VAL A 121 -0.87 -7.84 14.87
N LEU A 122 -1.83 -6.92 14.77
CA LEU A 122 -3.15 -7.12 15.33
C LEU A 122 -4.03 -7.84 14.32
N PRO A 123 -4.90 -8.76 14.79
CA PRO A 123 -5.88 -9.43 13.93
C PRO A 123 -7.03 -8.50 13.50
N GLU A 124 -7.07 -7.29 14.06
CA GLU A 124 -8.10 -6.28 13.79
C GLU A 124 -7.51 -4.88 13.60
N TRP A 125 -8.23 -4.05 12.86
CA TRP A 125 -7.92 -2.64 12.66
C TRP A 125 -8.67 -1.76 13.67
N PRO A 126 -7.99 -1.20 14.70
CA PRO A 126 -8.66 -0.51 15.80
C PRO A 126 -8.90 0.99 15.53
N PHE A 127 -8.28 1.58 14.51
CA PHE A 127 -8.29 3.04 14.29
C PHE A 127 -9.54 3.55 13.56
N GLY A 128 -10.40 2.66 13.07
CA GLY A 128 -11.63 3.00 12.35
C GLY A 128 -11.41 3.42 10.89
N GLU A 129 -12.51 3.73 10.21
CA GLU A 129 -12.55 3.89 8.74
C GLU A 129 -11.74 5.09 8.23
N TYR A 130 -11.82 6.23 8.93
CA TYR A 130 -11.10 7.44 8.54
C TYR A 130 -9.58 7.20 8.48
N TRP A 131 -9.03 6.57 9.52
CA TRP A 131 -7.59 6.31 9.59
C TRP A 131 -7.14 5.26 8.57
N CYS A 132 -7.97 4.25 8.27
CA CYS A 132 -7.68 3.29 7.20
C CYS A 132 -7.48 4.02 5.86
N LYS A 133 -8.46 4.87 5.48
CA LYS A 133 -8.38 5.66 4.25
C LYS A 133 -7.19 6.62 4.25
N PHE A 134 -6.95 7.30 5.36
CA PHE A 134 -5.86 8.27 5.51
C PHE A 134 -4.48 7.62 5.37
N VAL A 135 -4.23 6.50 6.05
CA VAL A 135 -2.94 5.80 6.01
C VAL A 135 -2.67 5.26 4.61
N GLN A 136 -3.66 4.59 3.99
CA GLN A 136 -3.51 4.05 2.63
C GLN A 136 -3.30 5.16 1.59
N TYR A 137 -4.00 6.28 1.73
CA TYR A 137 -3.78 7.47 0.92
C TYR A 137 -2.36 8.04 1.09
N MET A 138 -1.91 8.22 2.34
CA MET A 138 -0.59 8.80 2.63
C MET A 138 0.55 7.92 2.12
N ILE A 139 0.44 6.59 2.22
CA ILE A 139 1.44 5.65 1.64
C ILE A 139 1.68 5.97 0.16
N VAL A 140 0.60 6.14 -0.61
CA VAL A 140 0.68 6.44 -2.04
C VAL A 140 1.22 7.85 -2.28
N VAL A 141 0.74 8.84 -1.54
CA VAL A 141 1.19 10.24 -1.66
C VAL A 141 2.68 10.36 -1.40
N THR A 142 3.19 9.80 -0.29
CA THR A 142 4.60 9.91 0.07
C THR A 142 5.48 9.14 -0.91
N ALA A 143 5.05 7.97 -1.39
CA ALA A 143 5.79 7.22 -2.40
C ALA A 143 5.94 8.01 -3.71
N HIS A 144 4.86 8.63 -4.20
CA HIS A 144 4.91 9.48 -5.38
C HIS A 144 5.74 10.75 -5.13
N ALA A 145 5.60 11.38 -3.97
CA ALA A 145 6.37 12.57 -3.61
C ALA A 145 7.88 12.31 -3.64
N SER A 146 8.33 11.19 -3.06
CA SER A 146 9.74 10.80 -3.09
C SER A 146 10.20 10.49 -4.53
N ALA A 147 9.41 9.72 -5.30
CA ALA A 147 9.74 9.41 -6.70
C ALA A 147 9.87 10.66 -7.59
N TYR A 148 8.88 11.55 -7.57
CA TYR A 148 8.94 12.78 -8.36
C TYR A 148 10.05 13.72 -7.89
N THR A 149 10.34 13.75 -6.58
CA THR A 149 11.47 14.55 -6.08
C THR A 149 12.81 14.02 -6.60
N LEU A 150 13.00 12.70 -6.66
CA LEU A 150 14.20 12.09 -7.26
C LEU A 150 14.33 12.40 -8.76
N VAL A 151 13.21 12.44 -9.49
CA VAL A 151 13.19 12.88 -10.89
C VAL A 151 13.60 14.34 -11.00
N LEU A 152 13.04 15.23 -10.18
CA LEU A 152 13.42 16.65 -10.15
C LEU A 152 14.88 16.86 -9.78
N MET A 153 15.42 16.08 -8.82
CA MET A 153 16.84 16.11 -8.48
C MET A 153 17.72 15.68 -9.66
N SER A 154 17.31 14.63 -10.37
CA SER A 154 18.03 14.13 -11.55
C SER A 154 18.01 15.16 -12.67
N LEU A 155 16.87 15.82 -12.89
CA LEU A 155 16.73 16.89 -13.87
C LEU A 155 17.57 18.12 -13.50
N ASP A 156 17.57 18.52 -12.22
CA ASP A 156 18.41 19.61 -11.70
C ASP A 156 19.89 19.37 -11.99
N ARG A 157 20.36 18.13 -11.76
CA ARG A 157 21.73 17.72 -12.04
C ARG A 157 22.02 17.66 -13.54
N PHE A 158 21.09 17.14 -14.33
CA PHE A 158 21.21 17.10 -15.79
C PHE A 158 21.35 18.50 -16.40
N LEU A 159 20.47 19.43 -16.01
CA LEU A 159 20.49 20.81 -16.52
C LEU A 159 21.79 21.52 -16.14
N ALA A 160 22.29 21.32 -14.92
CA ALA A 160 23.54 21.92 -14.47
C ALA A 160 24.76 21.48 -15.29
N VAL A 161 24.76 20.24 -15.80
CA VAL A 161 25.88 19.67 -16.56
C VAL A 161 25.74 19.95 -18.06
N VAL A 162 24.55 19.73 -18.63
CA VAL A 162 24.35 19.76 -20.09
C VAL A 162 24.04 21.16 -20.61
N HIS A 163 23.35 21.98 -19.81
CA HIS A 163 22.90 23.32 -20.23
C HIS A 163 23.31 24.40 -19.21
N PRO A 164 24.62 24.64 -18.98
CA PRO A 164 25.11 25.48 -17.88
C PRO A 164 24.59 26.92 -17.92
N ILE A 165 24.45 27.53 -19.10
CA ILE A 165 23.97 28.92 -19.24
C ILE A 165 22.45 29.00 -19.00
N THR A 166 21.67 28.10 -19.60
CA THR A 166 20.21 28.04 -19.41
C THR A 166 19.84 27.64 -17.98
N SER A 167 20.64 26.76 -17.37
CA SER A 167 20.49 26.30 -15.98
C SER A 167 20.51 27.46 -14.99
N MET A 168 21.30 28.52 -15.22
CA MET A 168 21.31 29.69 -14.32
C MET A 168 19.96 30.43 -14.26
N SER A 169 19.19 30.42 -15.36
CA SER A 169 17.86 31.04 -15.42
C SER A 169 16.75 30.10 -14.92
N ILE A 170 16.89 28.79 -15.20
CA ILE A 170 15.88 27.79 -14.82
C ILE A 170 16.00 27.41 -13.33
N ARG A 171 17.21 27.24 -12.82
CA ARG A 171 17.52 26.74 -11.47
C ARG A 171 17.44 27.86 -10.43
N THR A 172 16.26 28.46 -10.31
CA THR A 172 15.93 29.44 -9.28
C THR A 172 15.11 28.79 -8.16
N GLU A 173 15.25 29.29 -6.93
CA GLU A 173 14.45 28.84 -5.78
C GLU A 173 12.95 28.96 -6.03
N ARG A 174 12.54 30.02 -6.76
CA ARG A 174 11.14 30.26 -7.13
C ARG A 174 10.62 29.16 -8.05
N ASN A 175 11.34 28.84 -9.12
CA ASN A 175 10.92 27.80 -10.06
C ASN A 175 10.90 26.43 -9.40
N ALA A 176 11.89 26.13 -8.54
CA ALA A 176 11.94 24.90 -7.75
C ALA A 176 10.73 24.78 -6.82
N SER A 177 10.40 25.85 -6.11
CA SER A 177 9.24 25.88 -5.20
C SER A 177 7.93 25.71 -5.96
N ILE A 178 7.79 26.36 -7.12
CA ILE A 178 6.61 26.19 -7.99
C ILE A 178 6.51 24.74 -8.46
N ALA A 179 7.61 24.13 -8.94
CA ALA A 179 7.63 22.73 -9.37
C ALA A 179 7.21 21.78 -8.24
N ILE A 180 7.76 21.96 -7.04
CA ILE A 180 7.39 21.19 -5.85
C ILE A 180 5.89 21.33 -5.57
N CYS A 181 5.36 22.56 -5.51
CA CYS A 181 3.94 22.80 -5.26
C CYS A 181 3.03 22.15 -6.31
N LEU A 182 3.39 22.24 -7.59
CA LEU A 182 2.64 21.60 -8.68
C LEU A 182 2.67 20.08 -8.54
N THR A 183 3.84 19.50 -8.26
CA THR A 183 3.99 18.07 -8.01
C THR A 183 3.12 17.61 -6.84
N TRP A 184 3.13 18.32 -5.71
CA TRP A 184 2.27 18.00 -4.57
C TRP A 184 0.78 18.06 -4.94
N PHE A 185 0.34 19.09 -5.66
CA PHE A 185 -1.04 19.19 -6.11
C PHE A 185 -1.45 18.01 -7.01
N VAL A 186 -0.59 17.64 -7.96
CA VAL A 186 -0.82 16.49 -8.84
C VAL A 186 -0.91 15.21 -8.00
N ILE A 187 0.05 14.94 -7.12
CA ILE A 187 0.04 13.74 -6.28
C ILE A 187 -1.22 13.65 -5.41
N LEU A 188 -1.58 14.75 -4.76
CA LEU A 188 -2.73 14.77 -3.86
C LEU A 188 -4.03 14.50 -4.60
N THR A 189 -4.19 15.04 -5.80
CA THR A 189 -5.38 14.82 -6.64
C THR A 189 -5.42 13.41 -7.22
N THR A 190 -4.27 12.84 -7.57
CA THR A 190 -4.18 11.52 -8.21
C THR A 190 -4.28 10.37 -7.22
N ALA A 191 -3.94 10.61 -5.95
CA ALA A 191 -4.12 9.63 -4.89
C ALA A 191 -5.57 9.57 -4.37
N ILE A 192 -6.47 10.51 -4.72
CA ILE A 192 -7.87 10.52 -4.26
C ILE A 192 -8.59 9.17 -4.43
N PRO A 193 -8.49 8.47 -5.57
CA PRO A 193 -9.20 7.20 -5.76
C PRO A 193 -8.75 6.14 -4.77
N VAL A 194 -7.51 6.18 -4.29
CA VAL A 194 -6.98 5.27 -3.26
C VAL A 194 -7.72 5.47 -1.94
N ALA A 195 -7.99 6.71 -1.55
CA ALA A 195 -8.74 7.00 -0.33
C ALA A 195 -10.20 6.53 -0.41
N ILE A 196 -10.82 6.56 -1.59
CA ILE A 196 -12.21 6.14 -1.76
C ILE A 196 -12.34 4.62 -1.90
N SER A 197 -11.33 3.98 -2.52
CA SER A 197 -11.30 2.54 -2.74
C SER A 197 -10.86 1.73 -1.53
N HIS A 198 -10.30 2.34 -0.48
CA HIS A 198 -10.03 1.64 0.78
C HIS A 198 -11.15 1.86 1.79
N GLY A 199 -11.36 0.87 2.66
CA GLY A 199 -12.30 0.98 3.75
C GLY A 199 -12.15 -0.12 4.77
N VAL A 200 -13.01 -0.08 5.80
CA VAL A 200 -13.02 -1.08 6.85
C VAL A 200 -14.16 -2.05 6.62
N LEU A 201 -13.84 -3.34 6.63
CA LEU A 201 -14.82 -4.42 6.57
C LEU A 201 -14.97 -5.10 7.93
N PHE A 202 -16.19 -5.49 8.25
CA PHE A 202 -16.52 -6.26 9.44
C PHE A 202 -16.72 -7.71 9.03
N TYR A 203 -15.99 -8.62 9.65
CA TYR A 203 -16.16 -10.06 9.42
C TYR A 203 -16.38 -10.80 10.74
N PRO A 204 -17.34 -11.74 10.80
CA PRO A 204 -17.59 -12.52 12.00
C PRO A 204 -16.50 -13.58 12.18
N ARG A 205 -15.89 -13.65 13.37
CA ARG A 205 -14.92 -14.70 13.73
C ARG A 205 -15.24 -15.21 15.14
N GLN A 206 -15.52 -16.52 15.24
CA GLN A 206 -15.78 -17.27 16.48
C GLN A 206 -16.38 -16.47 17.65
N GLY A 207 -17.59 -15.92 17.47
CA GLY A 207 -18.33 -15.25 18.55
C GLY A 207 -18.08 -13.74 18.72
N GLY A 208 -17.30 -13.10 17.82
CA GLY A 208 -17.10 -11.65 17.78
C GLY A 208 -17.08 -11.08 16.36
N TYR A 209 -17.13 -9.75 16.27
CA TYR A 209 -16.95 -9.00 15.02
C TYR A 209 -15.56 -8.38 15.01
N TYR A 210 -14.79 -8.65 13.96
CA TYR A 210 -13.44 -8.10 13.76
C TYR A 210 -13.45 -7.14 12.57
N THR A 211 -12.55 -6.15 12.61
CA THR A 211 -12.39 -5.13 11.57
C THR A 211 -11.09 -5.33 10.79
N ALA A 212 -11.11 -5.14 9.47
CA ALA A 212 -9.88 -5.12 8.66
C ALA A 212 -9.89 -3.93 7.69
N CYS A 213 -8.72 -3.31 7.50
CA CYS A 213 -8.53 -2.25 6.51
C CYS A 213 -8.09 -2.87 5.18
N LEU A 214 -8.96 -2.80 4.17
CA LEU A 214 -8.75 -3.52 2.90
C LEU A 214 -9.14 -2.65 1.70
N PHE A 215 -8.63 -3.02 0.53
CA PHE A 215 -9.11 -2.46 -0.75
C PHE A 215 -10.51 -3.03 -1.05
N LEU A 216 -11.48 -2.13 -1.19
CA LEU A 216 -12.85 -2.41 -1.58
C LEU A 216 -12.93 -2.45 -3.11
N HIS A 217 -12.98 -3.65 -3.68
CA HIS A 217 -13.18 -3.82 -5.11
C HIS A 217 -14.59 -3.35 -5.49
N ASN A 218 -14.68 -2.18 -6.13
CA ASN A 218 -15.91 -1.63 -6.69
C ASN A 218 -15.61 -1.12 -8.11
N GLU A 219 -16.41 -1.56 -9.08
CA GLU A 219 -16.23 -1.30 -10.53
C GLU A 219 -16.05 0.19 -10.87
N GLY A 220 -16.65 1.09 -10.08
CA GLY A 220 -16.49 2.54 -10.25
C GLY A 220 -15.08 3.08 -9.96
N TYR A 221 -14.30 2.46 -9.06
CA TYR A 221 -12.97 2.94 -8.70
C TYR A 221 -11.90 2.57 -9.74
N SER A 222 -12.08 1.45 -10.45
CA SER A 222 -11.27 1.09 -11.61
C SER A 222 -11.31 2.19 -12.68
N LEU A 223 -12.50 2.73 -12.95
CA LEU A 223 -12.72 3.83 -13.88
C LEU A 223 -12.01 5.11 -13.42
N VAL A 224 -12.13 5.50 -12.15
CA VAL A 224 -11.46 6.71 -11.63
C VAL A 224 -9.94 6.54 -11.64
N ALA A 225 -9.41 5.38 -11.24
CA ALA A 225 -7.98 5.07 -11.34
C ALA A 225 -7.47 5.17 -12.79
N PHE A 226 -8.26 4.66 -13.75
CA PHE A 226 -7.96 4.77 -15.18
C PHE A 226 -8.00 6.23 -15.68
N HIS A 227 -8.98 7.03 -15.26
CA HIS A 227 -9.08 8.45 -15.63
C HIS A 227 -7.97 9.29 -15.02
N VAL A 228 -7.61 9.04 -13.77
CA VAL A 228 -6.50 9.71 -13.08
C VAL A 228 -5.18 9.36 -13.74
N SER A 229 -4.92 8.07 -13.99
CA SER A 229 -3.73 7.62 -14.73
C SER A 229 -3.62 8.34 -16.08
N ASN A 230 -4.67 8.33 -16.90
CA ASN A 230 -4.68 9.04 -18.19
C ASN A 230 -4.51 10.57 -18.06
N SER A 231 -5.07 11.19 -17.02
CA SER A 231 -4.93 12.64 -16.78
C SER A 231 -3.52 13.03 -16.34
N VAL A 232 -2.87 12.17 -15.55
CA VAL A 232 -1.45 12.32 -15.18
C VAL A 232 -0.57 12.17 -16.40
N TYR A 233 -0.77 11.15 -17.23
CA TYR A 233 -0.04 10.99 -18.49
C TYR A 233 -0.22 12.20 -19.42
N PHE A 234 -1.43 12.78 -19.47
CA PHE A 234 -1.69 13.97 -20.28
C PHE A 234 -0.91 15.19 -19.76
N ILE A 235 -0.90 15.45 -18.45
CA ILE A 235 -0.15 16.57 -17.86
C ILE A 235 1.38 16.36 -17.95
N HIS A 236 1.85 15.11 -17.81
CA HIS A 236 3.27 14.76 -17.90
C HIS A 236 3.81 14.75 -19.34
N SER A 237 2.91 14.79 -20.34
CA SER A 237 3.26 14.92 -21.77
C SER A 237 3.35 16.38 -22.23
N PHE A 238 3.02 17.35 -21.36
CA PHE A 238 3.11 18.80 -21.62
C PHE A 238 4.19 19.52 -20.78
N ILE A 239 5.07 18.77 -20.11
CA ILE A 239 6.35 19.23 -19.55
C ILE A 239 7.46 18.52 -20.31
#